data_AF-A0A8T5JZQ6-F1
#
_entry.id   AF-A0A8T5JZQ6-F1
#
_cell.length_a   1.000
_cell.length_b   1.000
_cell.length_c   1.000
_cell.angle_alpha   90.00
_cell.angle_beta   90.00
_cell.angle_gamma   90.00
#
_symmetry.space_group_name_H-M   'P 1'
#
loop_
_entity.id
_entity.type
_entity.pdbx_description
1 polymer ?
#
loop_
_entity_poly.entity_id
_entity_poly.type
_entity_poly.pdbx_seq_one_letter_code
_entity_poly.pdbx_strand_id
1 'polypeptide(L)'
;MTSVLRGSIEFLQDFGLFDVVLPFLLIFAIIFAILEKTLILGKESSGEPKKNLNSIVALVVALLFVSANKAVNIITSALPNIALMIVIAMSFLLMLGIFWKTEEFDFKENESKWYIFFSFVMFIALALIFMGAYMVSPGVSLLSKLFSSVSGGAMQEIFIGVAVVGVIIGLIVFITKQPKGDDD
;
A
#
# COMPACT_ATOMS: atom_id res chain seq x y z
N MET A 1 -12.18 -20.49 26.16
CA MET A 1 -10.91 -20.04 26.75
C MET A 1 -10.20 -19.18 25.71
N THR A 2 -10.04 -17.88 25.95
CA THR A 2 -9.20 -17.05 25.10
C THR A 2 -7.76 -17.57 25.20
N SER A 3 -7.06 -17.64 24.07
CA SER A 3 -5.63 -17.96 24.07
C SER A 3 -4.90 -16.97 24.97
N VAL A 4 -3.95 -17.44 25.78
CA VAL A 4 -3.14 -16.59 26.69
C VAL A 4 -2.51 -15.43 25.92
N LEU A 5 -2.06 -15.69 24.68
CA LEU A 5 -1.49 -14.68 23.78
C LEU A 5 -2.51 -13.61 23.37
N ARG A 6 -3.75 -13.99 23.09
CA ARG A 6 -4.81 -13.04 22.76
C ARG A 6 -5.16 -12.17 23.96
N GLY A 7 -5.26 -12.76 25.15
CA GLY A 7 -5.49 -12.00 26.39
C GLY A 7 -4.37 -11.02 26.72
N SER A 8 -3.11 -11.38 26.47
CA SER A 8 -1.98 -10.45 26.65
C SER A 8 -2.01 -9.30 25.64
N ILE A 9 -2.38 -9.56 24.38
CA ILE A 9 -2.50 -8.50 23.35
C ILE A 9 -3.66 -7.56 23.67
N GLU A 10 -4.82 -8.10 24.04
CA GLU A 10 -5.99 -7.31 24.45
C GLU A 10 -5.64 -6.43 25.67
N PHE A 11 -4.92 -6.97 26.67
CA PHE A 11 -4.42 -6.18 27.79
C PHE A 11 -3.48 -5.03 27.36
N LEU A 12 -2.55 -5.28 26.44
CA LEU A 12 -1.65 -4.24 25.92
C LEU A 12 -2.39 -3.18 25.11
N GLN A 13 -3.43 -3.59 24.41
CA GLN A 13 -4.31 -2.68 23.66
C GLN A 13 -5.12 -1.80 24.61
N ASP A 14 -5.73 -2.37 25.64
CA ASP A 14 -6.49 -1.63 26.66
C ASP A 14 -5.60 -0.70 27.48
N PHE A 15 -4.33 -1.08 27.69
CA PHE A 15 -3.32 -0.23 28.32
C PHE A 15 -2.91 0.97 27.44
N GLY A 16 -3.28 0.98 26.15
CA GLY A 16 -2.96 2.06 25.21
C GLY A 16 -1.59 1.93 24.55
N LEU A 17 -0.98 0.74 24.52
CA LEU A 17 0.31 0.53 23.86
C LEU A 17 0.26 0.93 22.38
N PHE A 18 -0.78 0.50 21.66
CA PHE A 18 -0.90 0.74 20.22
C PHE A 18 -1.33 2.17 19.89
N ASP A 19 -2.17 2.77 20.73
CA ASP A 19 -2.75 4.09 20.46
C ASP A 19 -1.90 5.26 20.99
N VAL A 20 -1.05 5.02 21.99
CA VAL A 20 -0.27 6.06 22.66
C VAL A 20 1.23 5.81 22.50
N VAL A 21 1.71 4.62 22.87
CA VAL A 21 3.15 4.33 22.95
C VAL A 21 3.77 4.15 21.57
N LEU A 22 3.11 3.46 20.64
CA LEU A 22 3.63 3.30 19.28
C LEU A 22 3.74 4.65 18.53
N PRO A 23 2.70 5.51 18.49
CA PRO A 23 2.81 6.82 17.86
C PRO A 23 3.86 7.71 18.54
N PHE A 24 3.95 7.66 19.87
CA PHE A 24 4.99 8.35 20.64
C PHE A 24 6.40 7.97 20.17
N LEU A 25 6.70 6.67 20.15
CA LEU A 25 8.02 6.16 19.74
C LEU A 25 8.35 6.53 18.30
N LEU A 26 7.35 6.48 17.41
CA LEU A 26 7.52 6.84 16.01
C LEU A 26 7.91 8.32 15.87
N ILE A 27 7.21 9.23 16.55
CA ILE A 27 7.48 10.67 16.47
C ILE A 27 8.81 11.00 17.15
N PHE A 28 9.09 10.41 18.31
CA PHE A 28 10.38 10.54 18.97
C PHE A 28 11.53 10.16 18.03
N ALA A 29 11.45 8.99 17.39
CA ALA A 29 12.48 8.50 16.50
C ALA A 29 12.66 9.39 15.26
N ILE A 30 11.56 9.85 14.64
CA ILE A 30 11.62 10.72 13.46
C ILE A 30 12.24 12.08 13.83
N ILE A 31 11.76 12.74 14.89
CA ILE A 31 12.30 14.04 15.31
C ILE A 31 13.76 13.91 15.73
N PHE A 32 14.12 12.87 16.49
CA PHE A 32 15.50 12.60 16.86
C PHE A 32 16.40 12.43 15.63
N ALA A 33 15.98 11.62 14.66
CA ALA A 33 16.74 11.40 13.43
C ALA A 33 16.87 12.67 12.59
N ILE A 34 15.82 13.51 12.51
CA ILE A 34 15.88 14.80 11.81
C ILE A 34 16.88 15.73 12.50
N LEU A 35 16.84 15.86 13.83
CA LEU A 35 17.78 16.71 14.58
C LEU A 35 19.22 16.21 14.46
N GLU A 36 19.44 14.89 14.42
CA GLU A 36 20.75 14.28 14.23
C GLU A 36 21.29 14.50 12.80
N LYS A 37 20.44 14.42 11.77
CA LYS A 37 20.84 14.65 10.38
C LYS A 37 21.06 16.13 10.06
N THR A 38 20.25 17.01 10.62
CA THR A 38 20.30 18.46 10.35
C THR A 38 21.33 19.19 11.20
N LEU A 39 21.77 18.62 12.33
CA LEU A 39 22.76 19.23 13.24
C LEU A 39 22.34 20.62 13.74
N ILE A 40 21.03 20.89 13.81
CA ILE A 40 20.49 22.22 14.11
C ILE A 40 20.81 22.70 15.53
N LEU A 41 20.99 21.77 16.48
CA LEU A 41 21.36 22.06 17.87
C LEU A 41 22.88 22.13 18.08
N GLY A 42 23.64 22.10 17.00
CA GLY A 42 25.10 22.19 17.00
C GLY A 42 25.80 20.83 17.08
N LYS A 43 27.13 20.89 17.01
CA LYS A 43 28.03 19.73 17.10
C LYS A 43 28.80 19.78 18.43
N GLU A 44 29.15 18.61 18.95
CA GLU A 44 30.12 18.48 20.03
C GLU A 44 31.52 18.89 19.53
N SER A 45 32.46 19.10 20.44
CA SER A 45 33.86 19.43 20.10
C SER A 45 34.55 18.38 19.22
N SER A 46 34.04 17.15 19.20
CA SER A 46 34.47 16.03 18.35
C SER A 46 33.86 16.03 16.94
N GLY A 47 32.98 16.98 16.61
CA GLY A 47 32.29 17.05 15.32
C GLY A 47 31.03 16.18 15.21
N GLU A 48 30.66 15.46 16.29
CA GLU A 48 29.46 14.64 16.35
C GLU A 48 28.20 15.46 16.71
N PRO A 49 26.99 15.02 16.31
CA PRO A 49 25.75 15.61 16.80
C PRO A 49 25.65 15.55 18.33
N LYS A 50 25.11 16.59 18.95
CA LYS A 50 24.80 16.59 20.40
C LYS A 50 23.61 15.67 20.73
N LYS A 51 23.86 14.35 20.78
CA LYS A 51 22.83 13.32 20.96
C LYS A 51 22.00 13.52 22.24
N ASN A 52 22.63 13.91 23.34
CA ASN A 52 21.92 14.14 24.60
C ASN A 52 20.86 15.25 24.47
N LEU A 53 21.21 16.35 23.79
CA LEU A 53 20.31 17.47 23.60
C LEU A 53 19.22 17.12 22.59
N ASN A 54 19.59 16.48 21.47
CA ASN A 54 18.65 16.01 20.46
C ASN A 54 17.61 15.03 21.06
N SER A 55 18.03 14.10 21.92
CA SER A 55 17.15 13.15 22.60
C SER A 55 16.15 13.85 23.52
N ILE A 56 16.59 14.82 24.32
CA ILE A 56 15.69 15.55 25.23
C ILE A 56 14.67 16.36 24.43
N VAL A 57 15.10 17.06 23.38
CA VAL A 57 14.19 17.86 22.55
C VAL A 57 13.19 16.97 21.81
N ALA A 58 13.65 15.87 21.20
CA ALA A 58 12.77 14.91 20.54
C ALA A 58 11.75 14.28 21.51
N LEU A 59 12.17 13.99 22.74
CA LEU A 59 11.30 13.46 23.79
C LEU A 59 10.20 14.45 24.14
N VAL A 60 10.54 15.71 24.38
CA VAL A 60 9.57 16.76 24.70
C VAL A 60 8.58 16.95 23.55
N VAL A 61 9.06 17.01 22.30
CA VAL A 61 8.19 17.14 21.13
C VAL A 61 7.25 15.95 20.99
N ALA A 62 7.74 14.72 21.18
CA ALA A 62 6.93 13.52 21.10
C ALA A 62 5.85 13.47 22.20
N LEU A 63 6.20 13.85 23.44
CA LEU A 63 5.23 13.94 24.54
C LEU A 63 4.16 15.00 24.28
N LEU A 64 4.55 16.18 23.78
CA LEU A 64 3.61 17.23 23.40
C LEU A 64 2.66 16.78 22.29
N PHE A 65 3.18 16.02 21.32
CA PHE A 65 2.37 15.49 20.23
C PHE A 65 1.33 14.48 20.72
N VAL A 66 1.74 13.57 21.61
CA VAL A 66 0.84 12.53 22.17
C VAL A 66 -0.24 13.15 23.04
N SER A 67 0.07 14.23 23.75
CA SER A 67 -0.92 15.00 24.51
C SER A 67 -2.02 15.59 23.61
N ALA A 68 -1.71 15.87 22.34
CA ALA A 68 -2.69 16.31 21.35
C ALA A 68 -3.48 15.11 20.79
N ASN A 69 -4.48 14.64 21.55
CA ASN A 69 -5.36 13.51 21.16
C ASN A 69 -5.89 13.57 19.72
N LYS A 70 -6.17 14.78 19.20
CA LYS A 70 -6.64 14.97 17.81
C LYS A 70 -5.56 14.60 16.78
N ALA A 71 -4.31 14.95 17.02
CA ALA A 71 -3.21 14.70 16.09
C ALA A 71 -2.86 13.21 16.04
N VAL A 72 -2.87 12.53 17.19
CA VAL A 72 -2.66 11.09 17.29
C VAL A 72 -3.74 10.33 16.51
N ASN A 73 -5.01 10.68 16.70
CA ASN A 73 -6.13 10.02 15.99
C ASN A 73 -6.06 10.18 14.47
N ILE A 74 -5.58 11.34 13.98
CA ILE A 74 -5.37 11.57 12.55
C ILE A 74 -4.25 10.67 12.05
N ILE A 75 -3.13 10.58 12.76
CA ILE A 75 -2.00 9.72 12.37
C ILE A 75 -2.43 8.26 12.39
N THR A 76 -3.06 7.77 13.46
CA THR A 76 -3.46 6.36 13.56
C THR A 76 -4.48 5.96 12.51
N SER A 77 -5.34 6.89 12.08
CA SER A 77 -6.28 6.67 10.95
C SER A 77 -5.60 6.79 9.58
N ALA A 78 -4.58 7.63 9.43
CA ALA A 78 -3.89 7.87 8.17
C ALA A 78 -2.77 6.86 7.88
N LEU A 79 -2.07 6.37 8.90
CA LEU A 79 -0.88 5.53 8.75
C LEU A 79 -1.15 4.24 7.98
N PRO A 80 -2.24 3.48 8.25
CA PRO A 80 -2.56 2.28 7.49
C PRO A 80 -2.82 2.58 6.01
N ASN A 81 -3.49 3.71 5.72
CA ASN A 81 -3.79 4.13 4.35
C ASN A 81 -2.52 4.55 3.61
N ILE A 82 -1.62 5.29 4.26
CA ILE A 82 -0.33 5.70 3.68
C ILE A 82 0.56 4.46 3.45
N ALA A 83 0.64 3.54 4.41
CA ALA A 83 1.39 2.31 4.27
C ALA A 83 0.87 1.45 3.10
N LEU A 84 -0.44 1.30 3.00
CA LEU A 84 -1.08 0.65 1.86
C LEU A 84 -0.74 1.37 0.54
N MET A 85 -0.79 2.70 0.51
CA MET A 85 -0.41 3.49 -0.68
C MET A 85 1.06 3.30 -1.08
N ILE A 86 1.98 3.17 -0.12
CA ILE A 86 3.40 2.87 -0.39
C ILE A 86 3.53 1.47 -0.99
N VAL A 87 2.85 0.46 -0.42
CA VAL A 87 2.87 -0.91 -0.95
C VAL A 87 2.31 -0.94 -2.38
N ILE A 88 1.28 -0.16 -2.68
CA ILE A 88 0.74 0.01 -4.04
C ILE A 88 1.81 0.57 -4.97
N ALA A 89 2.43 1.69 -4.59
CA ALA A 89 3.44 2.36 -5.40
C ALA A 89 4.64 1.44 -5.67
N MET A 90 5.09 0.70 -4.66
CA MET A 90 6.15 -0.30 -4.81
C MET A 90 5.74 -1.45 -5.74
N SER A 91 4.53 -1.98 -5.58
CA SER A 91 4.01 -3.06 -6.44
C SER A 91 3.92 -2.61 -7.90
N PHE A 92 3.52 -1.35 -8.13
CA PHE A 92 3.48 -0.74 -9.46
C PHE A 92 4.88 -0.56 -10.06
N LEU A 93 5.85 -0.06 -9.28
CA LEU A 93 7.23 0.09 -9.73
C LEU A 93 7.88 -1.26 -10.06
N LEU A 94 7.60 -2.30 -9.27
CA LEU A 94 8.06 -3.67 -9.55
C LEU A 94 7.46 -4.18 -10.85
N MET A 95 6.16 -3.95 -11.08
CA MET A 95 5.50 -4.34 -12.32
C MET A 95 6.12 -3.64 -13.53
N LEU A 96 6.28 -2.31 -13.49
CA LEU A 96 6.96 -1.56 -14.56
C LEU A 96 8.39 -2.06 -14.77
N GLY A 97 9.11 -2.35 -13.68
CA GLY A 97 10.48 -2.87 -13.73
C GLY A 97 10.60 -4.21 -14.46
N ILE A 98 9.64 -5.13 -14.23
CA ILE A 98 9.61 -6.44 -14.90
C ILE A 98 9.43 -6.28 -16.41
N PHE A 99 8.64 -5.30 -16.87
CA PHE A 99 8.35 -5.13 -18.29
C PHE A 99 9.33 -4.20 -19.02
N TRP A 100 9.95 -3.23 -18.35
CA TRP A 100 10.86 -2.27 -18.99
C TRP A 100 12.32 -2.68 -19.04
N LYS A 101 12.78 -3.63 -18.21
CA LYS A 101 14.21 -3.94 -18.17
C LYS A 101 14.47 -5.42 -18.36
N THR A 102 14.52 -5.84 -19.61
CA THR A 102 15.22 -7.06 -19.98
C THR A 102 15.73 -6.90 -21.40
N GLU A 103 17.05 -6.75 -21.56
CA GLU A 103 17.74 -6.77 -22.86
C GLU A 103 17.55 -8.13 -23.58
N GLU A 104 17.03 -9.14 -22.88
CA GLU A 104 16.67 -10.46 -23.42
C GLU A 104 15.19 -10.59 -23.84
N PHE A 105 14.36 -9.55 -23.61
CA PHE A 105 12.99 -9.44 -24.14
C PHE A 105 12.90 -8.27 -25.12
N ASP A 106 13.80 -8.23 -26.10
CA ASP A 106 13.76 -7.25 -27.18
C ASP A 106 12.58 -7.59 -28.11
N PHE A 107 11.35 -7.23 -27.69
CA PHE A 107 10.13 -7.23 -28.51
C PHE A 107 10.19 -6.11 -29.56
N LYS A 108 11.32 -6.00 -30.24
CA LYS A 108 11.61 -4.91 -31.17
C LYS A 108 11.03 -5.14 -32.56
N GLU A 109 10.62 -6.37 -32.85
CA GLU A 109 10.01 -6.70 -34.14
C GLU A 109 8.62 -7.27 -33.91
N ASN A 110 7.65 -6.38 -34.12
CA ASN A 110 6.23 -6.63 -34.35
C ASN A 110 5.27 -6.44 -33.16
N GLU A 111 4.42 -5.42 -33.34
CA GLU A 111 3.26 -5.01 -32.52
C GLU A 111 3.55 -4.30 -31.17
N SER A 112 4.26 -3.16 -31.25
CA SER A 112 4.35 -2.14 -30.19
C SER A 112 3.00 -1.80 -29.52
N LYS A 113 1.88 -1.92 -30.24
CA LYS A 113 0.53 -1.68 -29.73
C LYS A 113 0.05 -2.77 -28.77
N TRP A 114 0.44 -4.04 -28.95
CA TRP A 114 -0.01 -5.14 -28.10
C TRP A 114 0.64 -5.09 -26.72
N TYR A 115 1.94 -4.77 -26.66
CA TYR A 115 2.65 -4.56 -25.40
C TYR A 115 2.08 -3.36 -24.60
N ILE A 116 1.76 -2.26 -25.29
CA ILE A 116 1.10 -1.10 -24.66
C ILE A 116 -0.29 -1.47 -24.15
N PHE A 117 -1.08 -2.22 -24.93
CA PHE A 117 -2.39 -2.70 -24.51
C PHE A 117 -2.30 -3.63 -23.29
N PHE A 118 -1.36 -4.59 -23.29
CA PHE A 118 -1.15 -5.51 -22.18
C PHE A 118 -0.67 -4.79 -20.91
N SER A 119 0.25 -3.84 -21.03
CA SER A 119 0.70 -2.99 -19.91
C SER A 119 -0.46 -2.18 -19.32
N PHE A 120 -1.32 -1.62 -20.18
CA PHE A 120 -2.49 -0.86 -19.75
C PHE A 120 -3.56 -1.73 -19.07
N VAL A 121 -3.85 -2.92 -19.62
CA VAL A 121 -4.77 -3.90 -19.01
C VAL A 121 -4.26 -4.36 -17.64
N MET A 122 -2.96 -4.63 -17.52
CA MET A 122 -2.34 -5.04 -16.25
C MET A 122 -2.32 -3.90 -15.23
N PHE A 123 -2.10 -2.65 -15.67
CA PHE A 123 -2.23 -1.48 -14.81
C PHE A 123 -3.67 -1.31 -14.29
N ILE A 124 -4.67 -1.49 -15.16
CA ILE A 124 -6.08 -1.49 -14.77
C ILE A 124 -6.35 -2.64 -13.79
N ALA A 125 -5.85 -3.85 -14.04
CA ALA A 125 -6.02 -4.99 -13.13
C ALA A 125 -5.41 -4.72 -11.74
N LEU A 126 -4.20 -4.13 -11.69
CA LEU A 126 -3.55 -3.73 -10.44
C LEU A 126 -4.37 -2.65 -9.71
N ALA A 127 -4.82 -1.62 -10.43
CA ALA A 127 -5.69 -0.58 -9.89
C ALA A 127 -7.00 -1.16 -9.35
N LEU A 128 -7.60 -2.14 -10.04
CA LEU A 128 -8.83 -2.83 -9.63
C LEU A 128 -8.62 -3.72 -8.40
N ILE A 129 -7.49 -4.44 -8.30
CA ILE A 129 -7.14 -5.25 -7.13
C ILE A 129 -7.00 -4.34 -5.90
N PHE A 130 -6.31 -3.22 -6.03
CA PHE A 130 -6.13 -2.27 -4.93
C PHE A 130 -7.40 -1.49 -4.59
N MET A 131 -8.21 -1.15 -5.59
CA MET A 131 -9.55 -0.59 -5.39
C MET A 131 -10.49 -1.61 -4.72
N GLY A 132 -10.29 -2.89 -4.99
CA GLY A 132 -10.89 -4.04 -4.31
C GLY A 132 -10.48 -4.13 -2.84
N ALA A 133 -9.18 -4.00 -2.58
CA ALA A 133 -8.58 -4.07 -1.24
C ALA A 133 -8.93 -2.86 -0.36
N TYR A 134 -9.14 -1.68 -0.95
CA TYR A 134 -9.56 -0.49 -0.22
C TYR A 134 -11.05 -0.57 0.14
N MET A 135 -11.36 -1.12 1.30
CA MET A 135 -12.70 -1.05 1.90
C MET A 135 -12.95 0.39 2.39
N VAL A 136 -13.85 1.10 1.71
CA VAL A 136 -14.30 2.44 2.12
C VAL A 136 -15.31 2.38 3.27
N SER A 137 -15.93 1.23 3.49
CA SER A 137 -16.96 1.02 4.52
C SER A 137 -17.02 -0.47 4.91
N PRO A 138 -17.48 -0.84 6.12
CA PRO A 138 -17.49 -2.23 6.57
C PRO A 138 -18.26 -3.13 5.59
N GLY A 139 -17.56 -4.03 4.91
CA GLY A 139 -18.16 -4.99 3.98
C GLY A 139 -18.45 -4.48 2.56
N VAL A 140 -18.08 -3.24 2.23
CA VAL A 140 -18.25 -2.66 0.88
C VAL A 140 -16.94 -2.11 0.36
N SER A 141 -16.39 -2.81 -0.63
CA SER A 141 -15.21 -2.37 -1.39
C SER A 141 -15.57 -1.21 -2.32
N LEU A 142 -14.65 -0.25 -2.55
CA LEU A 142 -14.88 0.83 -3.52
C LEU A 142 -15.30 0.29 -4.89
N LEU A 143 -14.76 -0.88 -5.28
CA LEU A 143 -15.12 -1.58 -6.50
C LEU A 143 -16.62 -1.95 -6.53
N SER A 144 -17.15 -2.51 -5.44
CA SER A 144 -18.59 -2.84 -5.35
C SER A 144 -19.49 -1.60 -5.39
N LYS A 145 -19.02 -0.46 -4.87
CA LYS A 145 -19.78 0.80 -4.85
C LYS A 145 -19.75 1.52 -6.21
N LEU A 146 -18.64 1.48 -6.92
CA LEU A 146 -18.54 1.96 -8.29
C LEU A 146 -19.32 1.04 -9.24
N PHE A 147 -19.20 -0.28 -9.07
CA PHE A 147 -19.95 -1.25 -9.86
C PHE A 147 -21.45 -1.11 -9.63
N SER A 148 -21.93 -0.99 -8.38
CA SER A 148 -23.35 -0.77 -8.10
C SER A 148 -23.90 0.58 -8.58
N SER A 149 -23.05 1.61 -8.65
CA SER A 149 -23.42 2.93 -9.19
C SER A 149 -23.46 2.95 -10.72
N VAL A 150 -22.62 2.16 -11.39
CA VAL A 150 -22.61 2.01 -12.85
C VAL A 150 -23.66 1.01 -13.33
N SER A 151 -23.93 -0.04 -12.57
CA SER A 151 -24.76 -1.18 -12.99
C SER A 151 -26.22 -1.14 -12.51
N GLY A 152 -26.67 -0.03 -11.91
CA GLY A 152 -28.08 0.21 -11.55
C GLY A 152 -28.81 -0.97 -10.92
N GLY A 153 -28.64 -1.19 -9.61
CA GLY A 153 -29.58 -1.87 -8.68
C GLY A 153 -30.04 -3.32 -8.92
N ALA A 154 -30.07 -3.87 -10.14
CA ALA A 154 -30.75 -5.13 -10.45
C ALA A 154 -29.84 -6.23 -11.07
N MET A 155 -28.57 -5.93 -11.36
CA MET A 155 -27.63 -6.87 -12.04
C MET A 155 -26.52 -7.42 -11.12
N GLN A 156 -26.73 -7.45 -9.80
CA GLN A 156 -25.63 -7.53 -8.83
C GLN A 156 -25.01 -8.93 -8.63
N GLU A 157 -25.74 -10.02 -8.84
CA GLU A 157 -25.27 -11.36 -8.42
C GLU A 157 -24.80 -12.26 -9.57
N ILE A 158 -25.45 -12.18 -10.73
CA ILE A 158 -25.13 -13.06 -11.87
C ILE A 158 -23.89 -12.56 -12.63
N PHE A 159 -23.70 -11.24 -12.70
CA PHE A 159 -22.65 -10.64 -13.53
C PHE A 159 -21.24 -10.89 -13.01
N ILE A 160 -21.01 -10.95 -11.70
CA ILE A 160 -19.66 -11.20 -11.17
C ILE A 160 -19.25 -12.64 -11.47
N GLY A 161 -20.15 -13.61 -11.29
CA GLY A 161 -19.92 -15.01 -11.66
C GLY A 161 -19.67 -15.17 -13.16
N VAL A 162 -20.52 -14.55 -13.98
CA VAL A 162 -20.40 -14.61 -15.46
C VAL A 162 -19.14 -13.87 -15.96
N ALA A 163 -18.75 -12.76 -15.34
CA ALA A 163 -17.53 -12.03 -15.70
C ALA A 163 -16.27 -12.81 -15.35
N VAL A 164 -16.20 -13.42 -14.16
CA VAL A 164 -15.07 -14.27 -13.77
C VAL A 164 -14.97 -15.48 -14.69
N VAL A 165 -16.08 -16.15 -14.98
CA VAL A 165 -16.12 -17.28 -15.92
C VAL A 165 -15.76 -16.83 -17.34
N GLY A 166 -16.23 -15.67 -17.78
CA GLY A 166 -15.91 -15.09 -19.09
C GLY A 166 -14.42 -14.74 -19.24
N VAL A 167 -13.79 -14.21 -18.19
CA VAL A 167 -12.34 -13.94 -18.17
C VAL A 167 -11.55 -15.24 -18.19
N ILE A 168 -11.98 -16.27 -17.46
CA ILE A 168 -11.33 -17.58 -17.48
C ILE A 168 -11.44 -18.22 -18.87
N ILE A 169 -12.63 -18.21 -19.48
CA ILE A 169 -12.82 -18.73 -20.85
C ILE A 169 -12.02 -17.91 -21.85
N GLY A 170 -12.00 -16.58 -21.72
CA GLY A 170 -11.21 -15.68 -22.56
C GLY A 170 -9.70 -15.98 -22.46
N LEU A 171 -9.19 -16.22 -21.26
CA LEU A 171 -7.81 -16.63 -21.03
C LEU A 171 -7.52 -18.01 -21.62
N ILE A 172 -8.42 -18.98 -21.47
CA ILE A 172 -8.28 -20.31 -22.08
C ILE A 172 -8.24 -20.20 -23.60
N VAL A 173 -9.14 -19.43 -24.22
CA VAL A 173 -9.16 -19.20 -25.67
C VAL A 173 -7.92 -18.44 -26.14
N PHE A 174 -7.43 -17.49 -25.35
CA PHE A 174 -6.23 -16.72 -25.67
C PHE A 174 -4.97 -17.59 -25.60
N ILE A 175 -4.87 -18.49 -24.62
CA ILE A 175 -3.75 -19.43 -24.46
C ILE A 175 -3.82 -20.57 -25.49
N THR A 176 -5.02 -21.00 -25.89
CA THR A 176 -5.20 -22.09 -26.87
C THR A 176 -5.13 -21.63 -28.32
N LYS A 177 -5.12 -20.33 -28.60
CA LYS A 177 -4.72 -19.80 -29.90
C LYS A 177 -3.22 -20.01 -30.09
N GLN A 178 -2.84 -21.18 -30.62
CA GLN A 178 -1.49 -21.41 -31.13
C GLN A 178 -1.18 -20.37 -32.22
N PRO A 179 0.04 -19.82 -32.28
CA PRO A 179 0.45 -18.99 -33.39
C PRO A 179 0.34 -19.84 -34.64
N LYS A 180 -0.38 -19.32 -35.65
CA LYS A 180 -0.48 -19.93 -36.96
C LYS A 180 0.96 -20.06 -37.46
N GLY A 181 1.46 -21.30 -37.51
CA GLY A 181 2.72 -21.60 -38.16
C GLY A 181 2.59 -21.15 -39.61
N ASP A 182 3.50 -20.27 -40.01
CA ASP A 182 3.88 -20.13 -41.42
C ASP A 182 4.49 -21.48 -41.82
N ASP A 183 3.79 -22.22 -42.68
CA ASP A 183 4.37 -23.22 -43.57
C ASP A 183 3.51 -23.25 -44.84
N ASP A 184 4.17 -22.85 -45.94
CA ASP A 184 3.83 -22.82 -47.38
C ASP A 184 2.92 -21.70 -47.95
#